data_AF-A0A2I0JU56-F1
#
_entry.id   AF-A0A2I0JU56-F1
#
_cell.length_a   1.000
_cell.length_b   1.000
_cell.length_c   1.000
_cell.angle_alpha   90.00
_cell.angle_beta   90.00
_cell.angle_gamma   90.00
#
_symmetry.space_group_name_H-M   'P 1'
#
loop_
_entity.id
_entity.type
_entity.pdbx_description
1 polymer ?
#
loop_
_entity_poly.entity_id
_entity_poly.type
_entity_poly.pdbx_seq_one_letter_code
_entity_poly.pdbx_strand_id
1 'polypeptide(L)'
;MHCRALHEKEKRQRRGHMRLQFCLMTFVWSFVYYIVPGYLFPSISAISFLCLIWKDSITAQQIGSGLHGLGLGSFTLDWATIALSGSPLAYPAFAIFQMLIGFFLAVYVALLLMYYNNSYDAKRFPIISAHTFDSEGQIYNFSRILNQDSFDIIRVA
;
A
#
# COMPACT_ATOMS: atom_id res chain seq x y z
N MET A 1 45.77 -5.75 -23.90
CA MET A 1 44.89 -5.18 -24.96
C MET A 1 45.09 -5.97 -26.24
N HIS A 2 44.08 -6.71 -26.70
CA HIS A 2 44.11 -7.40 -27.99
C HIS A 2 43.08 -6.73 -28.90
N CYS A 3 43.53 -5.98 -29.91
CA CYS A 3 42.67 -5.42 -30.94
C CYS A 3 42.20 -6.54 -31.88
N ARG A 4 40.93 -6.95 -31.77
CA ARG A 4 40.28 -7.76 -32.80
C ARG A 4 39.98 -6.89 -34.02
N ALA A 5 40.43 -7.33 -35.19
CA ALA A 5 40.25 -6.65 -36.46
C ALA A 5 38.80 -6.72 -36.95
N LEU A 6 38.29 -5.60 -37.48
CA LEU A 6 36.90 -5.32 -37.89
C LEU A 6 36.39 -6.13 -39.11
N HIS A 7 37.15 -7.11 -39.59
CA HIS A 7 36.88 -7.80 -40.87
C HIS A 7 36.54 -9.29 -40.71
N GLU A 8 36.10 -9.69 -39.52
CA GLU A 8 35.57 -11.03 -39.29
C GLU A 8 34.08 -11.04 -39.67
N LYS A 9 33.75 -11.72 -40.78
CA LYS A 9 32.35 -11.90 -41.21
C LYS A 9 31.60 -12.65 -40.11
N GLU A 10 30.74 -11.92 -39.40
CA GLU A 10 29.89 -12.46 -38.34
C GLU A 10 29.04 -13.60 -38.93
N LYS A 11 29.32 -14.84 -38.51
CA LYS A 11 28.41 -15.97 -38.78
C LYS A 11 27.09 -15.63 -38.10
N ARG A 12 26.10 -15.21 -38.89
CA ARG A 12 24.73 -14.91 -38.41
C ARG A 12 24.18 -16.16 -37.73
N GLN A 13 24.29 -16.20 -36.40
CA GLN A 13 23.79 -17.30 -35.60
C GLN A 13 22.26 -17.26 -35.64
N ARG A 14 21.67 -18.08 -36.52
CA ARG A 14 20.24 -18.09 -36.90
C ARG A 14 19.25 -18.48 -35.78
N ARG A 15 19.66 -18.52 -34.51
CA ARG A 15 18.83 -18.98 -33.38
C ARG A 15 19.13 -18.24 -32.07
N GLY A 16 19.23 -16.92 -32.12
CA GLY A 16 19.18 -16.09 -30.91
C GLY A 16 18.24 -14.92 -31.19
N HIS A 17 17.21 -14.73 -30.37
CA HIS A 17 16.44 -13.50 -30.41
C HIS A 17 17.43 -12.33 -30.30
N MET A 18 17.42 -11.43 -31.28
CA MET A 18 18.29 -10.27 -31.28
C MET A 18 18.00 -9.51 -29.97
N ARG A 19 19.02 -9.08 -29.22
CA ARG A 19 18.85 -8.45 -27.89
C ARG A 19 17.79 -7.34 -27.87
N LEU A 20 17.64 -6.65 -28.99
CA LEU A 20 16.59 -5.65 -29.24
C LEU A 20 15.16 -6.23 -29.24
N GLN A 21 14.93 -7.39 -29.84
CA GLN A 21 13.62 -8.07 -29.83
C GLN A 21 13.21 -8.48 -28.42
N PHE A 22 14.16 -8.98 -27.62
CA PHE A 22 13.91 -9.29 -26.22
C PHE A 22 13.54 -8.02 -25.43
N CYS A 23 14.32 -6.94 -25.59
CA CYS A 23 14.05 -5.65 -24.95
C CYS A 23 12.67 -5.09 -25.31
N LEU A 24 12.32 -5.08 -26.60
CA LEU A 24 11.02 -4.60 -27.08
C LEU A 24 9.88 -5.47 -26.57
N MET A 25 10.06 -6.79 -26.54
CA MET A 25 9.06 -7.69 -25.97
C MET A 25 8.86 -7.36 -24.49
N THR A 26 9.92 -7.33 -23.67
CA THR A 26 9.82 -7.01 -22.25
C THR A 26 9.20 -5.64 -21.99
N PHE A 27 9.52 -4.64 -22.81
CA PHE A 27 8.95 -3.30 -22.70
C PHE A 27 7.42 -3.31 -22.91
N VAL A 28 6.93 -3.99 -23.94
CA VAL A 28 5.49 -4.12 -24.20
C VAL A 28 4.79 -4.89 -23.09
N TRP A 29 5.38 -5.98 -22.60
CA TRP A 29 4.82 -6.75 -21.49
C TRP A 29 4.74 -5.94 -20.20
N SER A 30 5.78 -5.18 -19.85
CA SER A 30 5.75 -4.27 -18.69
C SER A 30 4.68 -3.20 -18.87
N PHE A 31 4.57 -2.59 -20.06
CA PHE A 31 3.56 -1.57 -20.33
C PHE A 31 2.13 -2.09 -20.15
N VAL A 32 1.82 -3.27 -20.68
CA VAL A 32 0.49 -3.90 -20.50
C VAL A 32 0.25 -4.25 -19.04
N TYR A 33 1.25 -4.82 -18.35
CA TYR A 33 1.13 -5.18 -16.94
C TYR A 33 0.79 -3.97 -16.05
N TYR A 34 1.42 -2.81 -16.27
CA TYR A 34 1.15 -1.61 -15.46
C TYR A 34 -0.17 -0.90 -15.79
N ILE A 35 -0.71 -1.06 -17.01
CA ILE A 35 -2.02 -0.50 -17.37
C ILE A 35 -3.16 -1.20 -16.62
N VAL A 36 -3.04 -2.51 -16.36
CA VAL A 36 -4.09 -3.30 -15.72
C VAL A 36 -4.47 -2.78 -14.32
N PRO A 37 -3.55 -2.65 -13.35
CA PRO A 37 -3.86 -2.09 -12.05
C PRO A 37 -4.10 -0.58 -12.10
N GLY A 38 -3.49 0.15 -13.05
CA GLY A 38 -3.63 1.60 -13.13
C GLY A 38 -4.98 2.09 -13.68
N TYR A 39 -5.57 1.36 -14.64
CA TYR A 39 -6.73 1.86 -15.39
C TYR A 39 -7.92 0.88 -15.44
N LEU A 40 -7.66 -0.43 -15.56
CA LEU A 40 -8.73 -1.42 -15.73
C LEU A 40 -9.32 -1.89 -14.40
N PHE A 41 -8.46 -2.18 -13.42
CA PHE A 41 -8.88 -2.73 -12.13
C PHE A 41 -8.02 -2.19 -10.97
N PRO A 42 -8.20 -0.93 -10.56
CA PRO A 42 -7.49 -0.35 -9.41
C PRO A 42 -7.75 -1.11 -8.11
N SER A 43 -8.85 -1.84 -7.99
CA SER A 43 -9.15 -2.72 -6.84
C SER A 43 -8.14 -3.85 -6.66
N ILE A 44 -7.35 -4.23 -7.68
CA ILE A 44 -6.30 -5.26 -7.57
C ILE A 44 -5.15 -4.81 -6.65
N SER A 45 -4.98 -3.49 -6.48
CA SER A 45 -3.98 -2.92 -5.58
C SER A 45 -4.30 -3.20 -4.10
N ALA A 46 -5.57 -3.45 -3.74
CA ALA A 46 -6.00 -3.71 -2.38
C ALA A 46 -7.17 -4.71 -2.37
N ILE A 47 -6.87 -5.98 -2.67
CA ILE A 47 -7.86 -7.06 -2.60
C ILE A 47 -7.99 -7.50 -1.15
N SER A 48 -9.08 -7.08 -0.51
CA SER A 48 -9.42 -7.48 0.85
C SER A 48 -10.32 -8.72 0.83
N PHE A 49 -9.76 -9.89 1.14
CA PHE A 49 -10.51 -11.15 1.19
C PHE A 49 -11.68 -11.08 2.18
N LEU A 50 -11.48 -10.39 3.30
CA LEU A 50 -12.50 -10.22 4.34
C LEU A 50 -13.67 -9.35 3.86
N CYS A 51 -13.40 -8.30 3.07
CA CYS A 51 -14.44 -7.44 2.49
C CYS A 51 -15.21 -8.12 1.36
N LEU A 52 -14.63 -9.14 0.71
CA LEU A 52 -15.31 -9.95 -0.30
C LEU A 52 -16.29 -10.95 0.31
N ILE A 53 -15.96 -11.53 1.48
CA ILE A 53 -16.85 -12.46 2.19
C ILE A 53 -17.99 -11.70 2.88
N TRP A 54 -17.67 -10.61 3.57
CA TRP A 54 -18.65 -9.80 4.30
C TRP A 54 -18.77 -8.40 3.67
N LYS A 55 -19.62 -8.29 2.65
CA LYS A 55 -19.91 -7.00 2.00
C LYS A 55 -20.80 -6.09 2.84
N ASP A 56 -21.73 -6.63 3.62
CA ASP A 56 -22.81 -5.84 4.22
C ASP A 56 -22.49 -5.30 5.63
N SER A 57 -21.37 -5.71 6.23
CA SER A 57 -21.01 -5.28 7.59
C SER A 57 -19.94 -4.18 7.59
N ILE A 58 -20.30 -3.03 8.16
CA ILE A 58 -19.43 -1.85 8.29
C ILE A 58 -18.19 -2.18 9.13
N THR A 59 -18.34 -3.00 10.17
CA THR A 59 -17.23 -3.43 11.03
C THR A 59 -16.25 -4.34 10.30
N ALA A 60 -16.73 -5.26 9.45
CA ALA A 60 -15.83 -6.11 8.66
C ALA A 60 -15.11 -5.30 7.57
N GLN A 61 -15.72 -4.25 7.04
CA GLN A 61 -15.06 -3.33 6.13
C GLN A 61 -13.96 -2.51 6.84
N GLN A 62 -14.22 -2.00 8.05
CA GLN A 62 -13.22 -1.28 8.85
C GLN A 62 -12.02 -2.16 9.25
N ILE A 63 -12.25 -3.45 9.50
CA ILE A 63 -11.19 -4.39 9.85
C ILE A 63 -10.47 -4.91 8.60
N GLY A 64 -11.22 -5.18 7.53
CA GLY A 64 -10.71 -5.85 6.34
C GLY A 64 -10.08 -4.93 5.30
N SER A 65 -10.51 -3.67 5.20
CA SER A 65 -10.09 -2.75 4.14
C SER A 65 -8.61 -2.41 4.24
N GLY A 66 -7.87 -2.57 3.14
CA GLY A 66 -6.45 -2.22 3.07
C GLY A 66 -6.16 -0.73 2.89
N LEU A 67 -7.14 0.05 2.42
CA LEU A 67 -6.97 1.50 2.16
C LEU A 67 -7.50 2.37 3.31
N HIS A 68 -8.60 1.96 3.93
CA HIS A 68 -9.32 2.74 4.94
C HIS A 68 -9.55 1.97 6.24
N GLY A 69 -8.89 0.82 6.41
CA GLY A 69 -9.10 -0.08 7.53
C GLY A 69 -7.80 -0.70 8.05
N LEU A 70 -7.93 -1.71 8.91
CA LEU A 70 -6.81 -2.42 9.54
C LEU A 70 -6.04 -3.32 8.54
N GLY A 71 -6.58 -3.56 7.35
CA GLY A 71 -5.95 -4.38 6.31
C GLY A 71 -5.96 -5.88 6.59
N LEU A 72 -6.85 -6.39 7.46
CA LEU A 72 -6.89 -7.81 7.80
C LEU A 72 -7.28 -8.65 6.58
N GLY A 73 -6.34 -9.47 6.10
CA GLY A 73 -6.52 -10.27 4.90
C GLY A 73 -6.56 -9.45 3.60
N SER A 74 -5.96 -8.25 3.61
CA SER A 74 -5.73 -7.46 2.41
C SER A 74 -4.43 -7.86 1.73
N PHE A 75 -4.53 -8.15 0.43
CA PHE A 75 -3.40 -8.50 -0.41
C PHE A 75 -3.34 -7.58 -1.62
N THR A 76 -2.13 -7.22 -1.99
CA THR A 76 -1.85 -6.44 -3.20
C THR A 76 -1.21 -7.36 -4.22
N LEU A 77 -1.81 -7.46 -5.41
CA LEU A 77 -1.23 -8.22 -6.53
C LEU A 77 -0.49 -7.31 -7.54
N ASP A 78 -0.47 -6.01 -7.28
CA ASP A 78 0.26 -5.03 -8.08
C ASP A 78 1.70 -4.87 -7.60
N TRP A 79 2.66 -5.21 -8.47
CA TRP A 79 4.08 -5.08 -8.18
C TRP A 79 4.52 -3.62 -8.04
N ALA A 80 3.86 -2.65 -8.69
CA ALA A 80 4.21 -1.24 -8.54
C ALA A 80 4.00 -0.77 -7.09
N THR A 81 2.84 -1.12 -6.52
CA THR A 81 2.50 -0.82 -5.12
C THR A 81 3.43 -1.53 -4.12
N ILE A 82 3.84 -2.77 -4.41
CA ILE A 82 4.80 -3.52 -3.58
C ILE A 82 6.20 -2.88 -3.65
N ALA A 83 6.65 -2.46 -4.83
CA ALA A 83 7.96 -1.83 -5.01
C ALA A 83 8.05 -0.49 -4.28
N LEU A 84 6.96 0.29 -4.28
CA LEU A 84 6.85 1.57 -3.56
C LEU A 84 6.95 1.39 -2.03
N SER A 85 6.44 0.29 -1.49
CA SER A 85 6.47 -0.02 -0.04
C SER A 85 7.84 -0.46 0.49
N GLY A 86 8.91 -0.27 -0.29
CA GLY A 86 10.28 -0.65 0.11
C GLY A 86 10.75 -1.96 -0.50
N SER A 87 10.52 -2.15 -1.81
CA SER A 87 11.15 -3.17 -2.66
C SER A 87 11.60 -4.44 -1.91
N PRO A 88 10.67 -5.34 -1.54
CA PRO A 88 10.96 -6.50 -0.70
C PRO A 88 12.03 -7.44 -1.29
N LEU A 89 12.28 -7.35 -2.60
CA LEU A 89 13.35 -8.06 -3.29
C LEU A 89 14.76 -7.70 -2.75
N ALA A 90 14.93 -6.51 -2.17
CA ALA A 90 16.19 -6.07 -1.59
C ALA A 90 16.45 -6.63 -0.18
N TYR A 91 15.41 -7.14 0.50
CA TYR A 91 15.48 -7.58 1.89
C TYR A 91 15.50 -9.11 1.98
N PRO A 92 16.26 -9.70 2.93
CA PRO A 92 16.21 -11.13 3.16
C PRO A 92 14.82 -11.55 3.66
N ALA A 93 14.32 -12.70 3.21
CA ALA A 93 12.98 -13.19 3.55
C ALA A 93 12.71 -13.24 5.07
N PHE A 94 13.74 -13.56 5.86
CA PHE A 94 13.64 -13.58 7.33
C PHE A 94 13.23 -12.22 7.92
N ALA A 95 13.78 -11.11 7.41
CA ALA A 95 13.44 -9.77 7.89
C ALA A 95 11.97 -9.44 7.57
N ILE A 96 11.49 -9.85 6.39
CA ILE A 96 10.10 -9.68 5.99
C ILE A 96 9.17 -10.45 6.93
N PHE A 97 9.48 -11.70 7.26
CA PHE A 97 8.68 -12.49 8.20
C PHE A 97 8.64 -11.88 9.61
N GLN A 98 9.79 -11.44 10.13
CA GLN A 98 9.84 -10.76 11.44
C GLN A 98 9.02 -9.47 11.45
N MET A 99 9.09 -8.68 10.38
CA MET A 99 8.28 -7.48 10.22
C MET A 99 6.78 -7.80 10.15
N LEU A 100 6.38 -8.84 9.41
CA LEU A 100 4.99 -9.30 9.35
C LEU A 100 4.47 -9.77 10.70
N ILE A 101 5.29 -10.50 11.48
CA ILE A 101 4.93 -10.93 12.84
C ILE A 101 4.79 -9.72 13.77
N GLY A 102 5.73 -8.77 13.72
CA GLY A 102 5.66 -7.53 14.50
C GLY A 102 4.43 -6.70 14.17
N PHE A 103 4.12 -6.56 12.88
CA PHE A 103 2.89 -5.90 12.41
C PHE A 103 1.65 -6.62 12.93
N PHE A 104 1.60 -7.96 12.84
CA PHE A 104 0.47 -8.74 13.32
C PHE A 104 0.23 -8.55 14.82
N LEU A 105 1.30 -8.62 15.63
CA LEU A 105 1.21 -8.44 17.08
C LEU A 105 0.80 -7.00 17.45
N ALA A 106 1.35 -5.98 16.81
CA ALA A 106 1.03 -4.60 17.13
C ALA A 106 -0.41 -4.23 16.70
N VAL A 107 -0.77 -4.51 15.45
CA VAL A 107 -2.02 -4.04 14.84
C VAL A 107 -3.21 -4.91 15.22
N TYR A 108 -3.05 -6.23 15.32
CA TYR A 108 -4.18 -7.11 15.64
C TYR A 108 -4.27 -7.51 17.10
N VAL A 109 -3.15 -7.63 17.82
CA VAL A 109 -3.18 -8.03 19.23
C VAL A 109 -3.20 -6.78 20.12
N ALA A 110 -2.19 -5.92 20.05
CA ALA A 110 -2.09 -4.78 20.96
C ALA A 110 -3.22 -3.76 20.77
N LEU A 111 -3.51 -3.35 19.54
CA LEU A 111 -4.59 -2.40 19.26
C LEU A 111 -5.97 -2.94 19.69
N LEU A 112 -6.24 -4.23 19.44
CA LEU A 112 -7.49 -4.87 19.82
C LEU A 112 -7.63 -4.95 21.35
N LEU A 113 -6.56 -5.33 22.06
CA LEU A 113 -6.54 -5.36 23.52
C LEU A 113 -6.78 -3.96 24.12
N MET A 114 -6.11 -2.93 23.61
CA MET A 114 -6.27 -1.56 24.08
C MET A 114 -7.69 -1.03 23.84
N TYR A 115 -8.28 -1.32 22.68
CA TYR A 115 -9.63 -0.90 22.33
C TYR A 115 -10.69 -1.60 23.20
N TYR A 116 -10.57 -2.92 23.41
CA TYR A 116 -11.52 -3.64 24.28
C TYR A 116 -11.43 -3.22 25.74
N ASN A 117 -10.22 -2.98 26.24
CA ASN A 117 -9.97 -2.52 27.61
C ASN A 117 -10.28 -1.03 27.82
N ASN A 118 -10.83 -0.34 26.80
CA ASN A 118 -11.17 1.08 26.83
C ASN A 118 -10.06 1.97 27.41
N SER A 119 -8.81 1.65 27.08
CA SER A 119 -7.69 2.49 27.50
C SER A 119 -7.81 3.85 26.83
N TYR A 120 -7.71 4.94 27.61
CA TYR A 120 -7.87 6.32 27.13
C TYR A 120 -9.24 6.66 26.52
N ASP A 121 -10.32 6.02 26.98
CA ASP A 121 -11.68 6.22 26.43
C ASP A 121 -11.77 5.99 24.91
N ALA A 122 -10.95 5.06 24.40
CA ALA A 122 -10.84 4.76 22.98
C ALA A 122 -12.17 4.36 22.32
N LYS A 123 -13.13 3.80 23.06
CA LYS A 123 -14.46 3.42 22.52
C LYS A 123 -15.30 4.63 22.09
N ARG A 124 -14.90 5.84 22.46
CA ARG A 124 -15.55 7.08 22.02
C ARG A 124 -15.25 7.41 20.56
N PHE A 125 -14.23 6.77 19.98
CA PHE A 125 -13.76 7.01 18.61
C PHE A 125 -13.89 5.73 17.76
N PRO A 126 -14.01 5.86 16.43
CA PRO A 126 -13.91 4.70 15.53
C PRO A 126 -12.52 4.05 15.64
N ILE A 127 -12.47 2.72 15.47
CA ILE A 127 -11.25 1.89 15.64
C ILE A 127 -10.08 2.43 14.81
N ILE A 128 -10.36 2.88 13.59
CA ILE A 128 -9.41 3.58 12.72
C ILE A 128 -10.11 4.80 12.12
N SER A 129 -9.41 5.92 12.14
CA SER A 129 -9.83 7.16 11.50
C SER A 129 -8.61 8.03 11.22
N ALA A 130 -8.58 8.68 10.07
CA ALA A 130 -7.62 9.74 9.75
C ALA A 130 -8.11 11.14 10.19
N HIS A 131 -9.35 11.25 10.66
CA HIS A 131 -9.94 12.50 11.13
C HIS A 131 -9.56 12.79 12.57
N THR A 132 -9.36 14.07 12.88
CA THR A 132 -9.20 14.57 14.23
C THR A 132 -10.56 14.69 14.90
N PHE A 133 -10.67 14.23 16.14
CA PHE A 133 -11.88 14.32 16.93
C PHE A 133 -11.69 15.25 18.12
N ASP A 134 -12.78 15.90 18.55
CA ASP A 134 -12.83 16.60 19.83
C ASP A 134 -12.87 15.59 20.99
N SER A 135 -12.62 16.08 22.20
CA SER A 135 -12.78 15.38 23.47
C SER A 135 -14.13 14.66 23.62
N GLU A 136 -15.15 15.13 22.90
CA GLU A 136 -16.48 14.53 22.90
C GLU A 136 -16.71 13.39 21.90
N GLY A 137 -15.74 13.09 21.02
CA GLY A 137 -15.86 12.07 19.97
C GLY A 137 -16.44 12.57 18.65
N GLN A 138 -16.72 13.87 18.54
CA GLN A 138 -17.23 14.50 17.32
C GLN A 138 -16.09 14.95 16.41
N ILE A 139 -16.33 15.02 15.09
CA ILE A 139 -15.34 15.49 14.12
C ILE A 139 -14.94 16.93 14.47
N TYR A 140 -13.64 17.18 14.59
CA TYR A 140 -13.11 18.46 15.04
C TYR A 140 -13.39 19.56 14.01
N ASN A 141 -14.01 20.67 14.45
CA ASN A 141 -14.32 21.78 13.57
C ASN A 141 -13.20 22.83 13.60
N PHE A 142 -12.37 22.84 12.55
CA PHE A 142 -11.24 23.77 12.41
C PHE A 142 -11.65 25.25 12.33
N SER A 143 -12.86 25.56 11.86
CA SER A 143 -13.36 26.94 11.77
C SER A 143 -13.56 27.62 13.13
N ARG A 144 -13.54 26.85 14.23
CA ARG A 144 -13.61 27.39 15.60
C ARG A 144 -12.31 28.09 16.03
N ILE A 145 -11.18 27.79 15.39
CA ILE A 145 -9.85 28.22 15.85
C ILE A 145 -9.03 28.86 14.72
N LEU A 146 -9.27 28.50 13.46
CA LEU A 146 -8.58 29.07 12.32
C LEU A 146 -9.43 30.16 11.66
N ASN A 147 -8.84 31.35 11.51
CA ASN A 147 -9.42 32.39 10.68
C ASN A 147 -9.22 32.02 9.19
N GLN A 148 -10.29 31.87 8.42
CA GLN A 148 -10.25 31.39 7.02
C GLN A 148 -9.46 32.31 6.08
N ASP A 149 -9.35 33.59 6.42
CA ASP A 149 -8.73 34.59 5.55
C ASP A 149 -7.22 34.71 5.75
N SER A 150 -6.70 34.45 6.95
CA SER A 150 -5.27 34.61 7.28
C SER A 150 -4.58 33.35 7.81
N PHE A 151 -5.31 32.23 7.97
CA PHE A 151 -4.80 31.00 8.59
C PHE A 151 -4.13 31.22 9.96
N ASP A 152 -4.45 32.32 10.64
CA ASP A 152 -3.98 32.58 12.00
C ASP A 152 -4.85 31.84 13.03
N ILE A 153 -4.20 31.39 14.10
CA ILE A 153 -4.86 30.79 15.26
C ILE A 153 -5.55 31.93 16.03
N ILE A 154 -6.88 31.92 16.02
CA ILE A 154 -7.70 32.74 16.91
C ILE A 154 -7.41 32.24 18.33
N ARG A 155 -6.62 33.01 19.10
CA ARG A 155 -6.40 32.71 20.51
C ARG A 155 -7.71 32.85 21.26
N VAL A 156 -8.44 31.75 21.41
CA VAL A 156 -9.57 31.66 22.33
C VAL A 156 -8.98 31.29 23.69
N ALA A 157 -9.00 32.25 24.61
CA ALA A 157 -8.62 32.09 26.01
C ALA A 157 -9.68 31.29 26.78
#